data_AF-A0A8T1QUP4-F1
#
_entry.id   AF-A0A8T1QUP4-F1
#
_cell.length_a   1.000
_cell.length_b   1.000
_cell.length_c   1.000
_cell.angle_alpha   90.00
_cell.angle_beta   90.00
_cell.angle_gamma   90.00
#
_symmetry.space_group_name_H-M   'P 1'
#
loop_
_entity.id
_entity.type
_entity.pdbx_description
1 polymer ?
#
loop_
_entity_poly.entity_id
_entity_poly.type
_entity_poly.pdbx_seq_one_letter_code
_entity_poly.pdbx_strand_id
1 'polypeptide(L)'
;MINQLVEKDLEAAIVWFWKAINAGDRVESALKDMVVVMKQLDRTEEAIEAIKYFRGRCSKQAQESLDNVLIDLYKKCGKIEEQIDLLKRKLRLIYQGKAFNGKPTKTARSHGKRFQVSIKQEISRLLGNLAWAYMQKSNFMMAGVVCQKAQMIDPDANKACNLVFCLIKQARYEEAFSIMQDVLQGRLPGSDECKSRKRTQELIMELKSIWHPSLPLMESSDDHDHIVLDLDEDFLKGLEQLMNEWGPLRSKRLPIFEEISPFRISPFRNDELVC
;
A
#
# COMPACT_ATOMS: atom_id res chain seq x y z
N MET A 1 -15.05 -24.34 -29.54
CA MET A 1 -16.33 -24.97 -29.18
C MET A 1 -16.70 -24.51 -27.78
N ILE A 2 -17.82 -23.77 -27.70
CA ILE A 2 -18.62 -23.49 -26.50
C ILE A 2 -17.92 -22.66 -25.41
N ASN A 3 -17.84 -21.34 -25.64
CA ASN A 3 -18.11 -20.39 -24.56
C ASN A 3 -19.44 -20.83 -23.95
N GLN A 4 -19.42 -21.37 -22.72
CA GLN A 4 -20.64 -21.58 -21.96
C GLN A 4 -21.23 -20.21 -21.60
N LEU A 5 -21.93 -19.65 -22.58
CA LEU A 5 -23.07 -18.76 -22.39
C LEU A 5 -24.10 -19.55 -21.57
N VAL A 6 -23.94 -19.52 -20.25
CA VAL A 6 -25.11 -19.21 -19.44
C VAL A 6 -25.27 -17.71 -19.66
N GLU A 7 -26.41 -17.26 -20.17
CA GLU A 7 -26.91 -15.92 -19.84
C GLU A 7 -26.94 -15.87 -18.31
N LYS A 8 -25.81 -15.53 -17.70
CA LYS A 8 -25.75 -15.30 -16.27
C LYS A 8 -26.47 -13.99 -16.11
N ASP A 9 -27.74 -14.07 -15.76
CA ASP A 9 -28.50 -12.93 -15.32
C ASP A 9 -27.81 -12.38 -14.05
N LEU A 10 -26.84 -11.48 -14.29
CA LEU A 10 -26.02 -10.85 -13.28
C LEU A 10 -26.89 -9.99 -12.35
N GLU A 11 -27.98 -9.44 -12.90
CA GLU A 11 -28.98 -8.70 -12.14
C GLU A 11 -29.75 -9.63 -11.19
N ALA A 12 -30.23 -10.79 -11.66
CA ALA A 12 -30.81 -11.79 -10.78
C ALA A 12 -29.79 -12.31 -9.75
N ALA A 13 -28.51 -12.46 -10.11
CA ALA A 13 -27.47 -12.86 -9.17
C ALA A 13 -27.32 -11.86 -8.02
N ILE A 14 -27.37 -10.55 -8.29
CA ILE A 14 -27.38 -9.50 -7.26
C ILE A 14 -28.57 -9.71 -6.31
N VAL A 15 -29.77 -9.97 -6.83
CA VAL A 15 -30.96 -10.22 -6.01
C VAL A 15 -30.75 -11.43 -5.09
N TRP A 16 -30.15 -12.52 -5.59
CA TRP A 16 -29.86 -13.71 -4.79
C TRP A 16 -28.83 -13.44 -3.69
N PHE A 17 -27.74 -12.71 -3.99
CA PHE A 17 -26.78 -12.33 -2.97
C PHE A 17 -27.41 -11.42 -1.91
N TRP A 18 -28.26 -10.48 -2.30
CA TRP A 18 -28.97 -9.61 -1.35
C TRP A 18 -29.87 -10.41 -0.41
N LYS A 19 -30.60 -11.41 -0.93
CA LYS A 19 -31.41 -12.34 -0.13
C LYS A 19 -30.54 -13.13 0.86
N ALA A 20 -29.43 -13.70 0.40
CA ALA A 20 -28.51 -14.46 1.26
C ALA A 20 -27.94 -13.59 2.39
N ILE A 21 -27.48 -12.38 2.08
CA ILE A 21 -26.95 -11.42 3.05
C ILE A 21 -28.00 -11.06 4.11
N ASN A 22 -29.24 -10.81 3.71
CA ASN A 22 -30.31 -10.47 4.65
C ASN A 22 -30.79 -11.66 5.48
N ALA A 23 -30.69 -12.88 4.95
CA ALA A 23 -30.91 -14.11 5.70
C ALA A 23 -29.74 -14.48 6.63
N GLY A 24 -28.63 -13.73 6.59
CA GLY A 24 -27.43 -14.02 7.38
C GLY A 24 -26.58 -15.18 6.83
N ASP A 25 -26.91 -15.69 5.64
CA ASP A 25 -26.18 -16.80 5.03
C ASP A 25 -24.89 -16.30 4.37
N ARG A 26 -23.75 -16.78 4.88
CA ARG A 26 -22.40 -16.52 4.35
C ARG A 26 -22.18 -15.06 3.94
N VAL A 27 -22.62 -14.13 4.80
CA VAL A 27 -22.69 -12.68 4.53
C VAL A 27 -21.40 -12.14 3.89
N GLU A 28 -20.23 -12.53 4.39
CA GLU A 28 -18.95 -12.09 3.84
C GLU A 28 -18.73 -12.54 2.39
N SER A 29 -18.95 -13.82 2.09
CA SER A 29 -18.75 -14.39 0.75
C SER A 29 -19.78 -13.82 -0.21
N ALA A 30 -21.06 -13.79 0.19
CA ALA A 30 -22.14 -13.24 -0.61
C ALA A 30 -21.90 -11.76 -0.94
N LEU A 31 -21.44 -10.95 0.03
CA LEU A 31 -21.11 -9.54 -0.21
C LEU A 31 -19.94 -9.38 -1.19
N LYS A 32 -18.88 -10.17 -1.05
CA LYS A 32 -17.73 -10.10 -1.97
C LYS A 32 -18.11 -10.49 -3.39
N ASP A 33 -18.87 -11.56 -3.55
CA ASP A 33 -19.32 -12.04 -4.86
C ASP A 33 -20.29 -11.03 -5.50
N MET A 34 -21.21 -10.47 -4.72
CA MET A 34 -22.11 -9.41 -5.18
C MET A 34 -21.35 -8.18 -5.69
N VAL A 35 -20.31 -7.74 -4.97
CA VAL A 35 -19.46 -6.61 -5.39
C VAL A 35 -18.73 -6.90 -6.70
N VAL A 36 -18.26 -8.14 -6.90
CA VAL A 36 -17.62 -8.53 -8.17
C VAL A 36 -18.63 -8.45 -9.32
N VAL A 37 -19.86 -8.91 -9.11
CA VAL A 37 -20.94 -8.82 -10.11
C VAL A 37 -21.33 -7.37 -10.39
N MET A 38 -21.54 -6.55 -9.35
CA MET A 38 -21.83 -5.12 -9.50
C MET A 38 -20.73 -4.39 -10.27
N LYS A 39 -19.46 -4.72 -10.03
CA LYS A 39 -18.32 -4.16 -10.77
C LYS A 39 -18.34 -4.52 -12.26
N GLN A 40 -18.81 -5.72 -12.61
CA GLN A 40 -18.97 -6.17 -14.01
C GLN A 40 -20.10 -5.42 -14.73
N LEU A 41 -21.16 -5.07 -14.00
CA LEU A 41 -22.29 -4.27 -14.48
C LEU A 41 -22.03 -2.75 -14.42
N ASP A 42 -20.80 -2.35 -14.11
CA ASP A 42 -20.39 -0.96 -13.92
C ASP A 42 -21.12 -0.18 -12.81
N ARG A 43 -21.79 -0.89 -11.89
CA ARG A 43 -22.49 -0.34 -10.71
C ARG A 43 -21.54 -0.16 -9.53
N THR A 44 -20.44 0.56 -9.76
CA THR A 44 -19.31 0.68 -8.82
C THR A 44 -19.72 1.43 -7.54
N GLU A 45 -20.53 2.47 -7.67
CA GLU A 45 -21.03 3.30 -6.59
C GLU A 45 -21.98 2.51 -5.68
N GLU A 46 -22.88 1.72 -6.27
CA GLU A 46 -23.79 0.85 -5.51
C GLU A 46 -23.02 -0.24 -4.78
N ALA A 47 -21.96 -0.78 -5.38
CA ALA A 47 -21.08 -1.74 -4.70
C ALA A 47 -20.40 -1.12 -3.48
N ILE A 48 -19.97 0.14 -3.55
CA ILE A 48 -19.39 0.87 -2.41
C ILE A 48 -20.43 1.01 -1.29
N GLU A 49 -21.65 1.42 -1.61
CA GLU A 49 -22.71 1.59 -0.61
C GLU A 49 -23.13 0.26 0.01
N ALA A 50 -23.19 -0.82 -0.78
CA ALA A 50 -23.43 -2.16 -0.26
C ALA A 50 -22.34 -2.59 0.75
N ILE A 51 -21.05 -2.34 0.44
CA ILE A 51 -19.98 -2.63 1.39
C ILE A 51 -20.13 -1.79 2.66
N LYS A 52 -20.37 -0.48 2.55
CA LYS A 52 -20.55 0.39 3.72
C LYS A 52 -21.69 -0.08 4.61
N TYR A 53 -22.80 -0.49 4.01
CA TYR A 53 -23.99 -0.96 4.74
C TYR A 53 -23.77 -2.31 5.41
N PHE A 54 -23.20 -3.29 4.70
CA PHE A 54 -23.12 -4.66 5.21
C PHE A 54 -21.83 -4.99 5.97
N ARG A 55 -20.76 -4.20 5.82
CA ARG A 55 -19.46 -4.52 6.46
C ARG A 55 -19.58 -4.68 7.98
N GLY A 56 -20.49 -3.98 8.65
CA GLY A 56 -20.71 -4.13 10.10
C GLY A 56 -21.14 -5.54 10.52
N ARG A 57 -21.71 -6.32 9.58
CA ARG A 57 -22.13 -7.72 9.78
C ARG A 57 -21.01 -8.73 9.47
N CYS A 58 -19.85 -8.27 9.00
CA CYS A 58 -18.72 -9.14 8.64
C CYS A 58 -17.66 -9.20 9.75
N SER A 59 -16.88 -10.29 9.75
CA SER A 59 -15.80 -10.49 10.73
C SER A 59 -14.71 -9.41 10.65
N LYS A 60 -13.89 -9.27 11.70
CA LYS A 60 -12.71 -8.38 11.69
C LYS A 60 -11.74 -8.73 10.55
N GLN A 61 -11.55 -10.02 10.27
CA GLN A 61 -10.68 -10.47 9.19
C GLN A 61 -11.26 -10.09 7.80
N ALA A 62 -12.58 -10.13 7.66
CA ALA A 62 -13.26 -9.69 6.45
C ALA A 62 -13.05 -8.20 6.17
N GLN A 63 -13.02 -7.35 7.22
CA GLN A 63 -12.83 -5.91 7.07
C GLN A 63 -11.59 -5.57 6.26
N GLU A 64 -10.47 -6.26 6.52
CA GLU A 64 -9.23 -6.00 5.81
C GLU A 64 -9.35 -6.30 4.30
N SER A 65 -10.04 -7.39 3.97
CA SER A 65 -10.33 -7.76 2.59
C SER A 65 -11.31 -6.80 1.93
N LEU A 66 -12.33 -6.34 2.65
CA LEU A 66 -13.31 -5.36 2.15
C LEU A 66 -12.67 -3.99 1.93
N ASP A 67 -11.74 -3.57 2.80
CA ASP A 67 -10.98 -2.33 2.60
C ASP A 67 -10.14 -2.39 1.31
N ASN A 68 -9.51 -3.53 1.01
CA ASN A 68 -8.74 -3.67 -0.23
C ASN A 68 -9.65 -3.56 -1.47
N VAL A 69 -10.85 -4.15 -1.41
CA VAL A 69 -11.85 -4.02 -2.47
C VAL A 69 -12.33 -2.56 -2.58
N LEU A 70 -12.58 -1.87 -1.46
CA LEU A 70 -12.96 -0.46 -1.44
C LEU A 70 -11.90 0.43 -2.08
N ILE A 71 -10.61 0.20 -1.82
CA ILE A 71 -9.51 0.94 -2.46
C ILE A 71 -9.59 0.81 -3.99
N ASP A 72 -9.86 -0.40 -4.50
CA ASP A 72 -10.00 -0.64 -5.94
C ASP A 72 -11.27 0.02 -6.53
N LEU A 73 -12.37 0.02 -5.79
CA LEU A 73 -13.62 0.66 -6.22
C LEU A 73 -13.47 2.19 -6.22
N TYR A 74 -12.92 2.78 -5.16
CA TYR A 74 -12.65 4.22 -5.09
C TYR A 74 -11.73 4.70 -6.20
N LYS A 75 -10.70 3.92 -6.51
CA LYS A 75 -9.83 4.16 -7.67
C LYS A 75 -10.63 4.18 -8.98
N LYS A 76 -11.56 3.25 -9.17
CA LYS A 76 -12.37 3.14 -10.40
C LYS A 76 -13.35 4.30 -10.57
N CYS A 77 -14.00 4.75 -9.50
CA CYS A 77 -14.99 5.83 -9.56
C CYS A 77 -14.41 7.24 -9.30
N GLY A 78 -13.09 7.40 -9.23
CA GLY A 78 -12.45 8.70 -9.00
C GLY A 78 -12.68 9.30 -7.60
N LYS A 79 -13.06 8.49 -6.62
CA LYS A 79 -13.24 8.90 -5.21
C LYS A 79 -11.90 8.96 -4.49
N ILE A 80 -11.05 9.89 -4.92
CA ILE A 80 -9.64 9.94 -4.51
C ILE A 80 -9.48 10.31 -3.04
N GLU A 81 -10.33 11.19 -2.48
CA GLU A 81 -10.27 11.54 -1.06
C GLU A 81 -10.56 10.34 -0.16
N GLU A 82 -11.64 9.60 -0.44
CA GLU A 82 -12.00 8.41 0.33
C GLU A 82 -10.94 7.31 0.20
N GLN A 83 -10.27 7.24 -0.96
CA GLN A 83 -9.12 6.38 -1.14
C GLN A 83 -7.95 6.79 -0.23
N ILE A 84 -7.59 8.08 -0.19
CA ILE A 84 -6.52 8.63 0.66
C ILE A 84 -6.81 8.34 2.13
N ASP A 85 -8.03 8.65 2.60
CA ASP A 85 -8.42 8.46 3.99
C ASP A 85 -8.35 6.99 4.42
N LEU A 86 -8.82 6.09 3.56
CA LEU A 86 -8.77 4.66 3.82
C LEU A 86 -7.33 4.15 3.86
N LEU A 87 -6.47 4.59 2.93
CA LEU A 87 -5.05 4.24 2.90
C LEU A 87 -4.32 4.72 4.16
N LYS A 88 -4.51 5.99 4.54
CA LYS A 88 -3.96 6.57 5.78
C LYS A 88 -4.43 5.80 7.02
N ARG A 89 -5.72 5.48 7.11
CA ARG A 89 -6.28 4.69 8.21
C ARG A 89 -5.64 3.31 8.30
N LYS A 90 -5.47 2.60 7.17
CA LYS A 90 -4.83 1.28 7.16
C LYS A 90 -3.37 1.35 7.61
N LEU A 91 -2.63 2.35 7.14
CA LEU A 91 -1.25 2.59 7.58
C LEU A 91 -1.20 2.84 9.10
N ARG A 92 -2.07 3.72 9.63
CA ARG A 92 -2.19 3.95 11.09
C ARG A 92 -2.48 2.67 11.88
N LEU A 93 -3.36 1.80 11.38
CA LEU A 93 -3.66 0.52 12.04
C LEU A 93 -2.46 -0.43 12.07
N ILE A 94 -1.65 -0.44 11.01
CA ILE A 94 -0.39 -1.20 10.98
C ILE A 94 0.59 -0.62 12.01
N TYR A 95 0.75 0.70 12.05
CA TYR A 95 1.64 1.37 12.99
C TYR A 95 1.25 1.15 14.46
N GLN A 96 -0.04 1.15 14.76
CA GLN A 96 -0.53 0.86 16.11
C GLN A 96 -0.45 -0.63 16.50
N GLY A 97 0.11 -1.50 15.65
CA GLY A 97 0.16 -2.95 15.89
C GLY A 97 -1.22 -3.63 15.88
N LYS A 98 -2.27 -2.92 15.43
CA LYS A 98 -3.66 -3.42 15.36
C LYS A 98 -3.94 -4.23 14.11
N ALA A 99 -3.03 -4.19 13.12
CA ALA A 99 -3.07 -5.05 11.95
C ALA A 99 -2.25 -6.33 12.15
N PHE A 100 -2.39 -7.30 11.25
CA PHE A 100 -1.63 -8.56 11.24
C PHE A 100 -1.75 -9.41 12.54
N ASN A 101 -2.68 -9.10 13.45
CA ASN A 101 -2.82 -9.75 14.76
C ASN A 101 -1.49 -9.80 15.54
N GLY A 102 -0.67 -8.74 15.42
CA GLY A 102 0.64 -8.65 16.07
C GLY A 102 1.74 -9.53 15.46
N LYS A 103 1.48 -10.21 14.33
CA LYS A 103 2.47 -11.06 13.65
C LYS A 103 3.23 -10.27 12.58
N PRO A 104 4.52 -10.58 12.32
CA PRO A 104 5.30 -9.91 11.28
C PRO A 104 4.83 -10.25 9.86
N THR A 105 4.14 -11.37 9.69
CA THR A 105 3.60 -11.85 8.42
C THR A 105 2.18 -12.37 8.58
N LYS A 106 1.40 -12.30 7.49
CA LYS A 106 0.06 -12.90 7.37
C LYS A 106 -0.02 -13.77 6.12
N THR A 107 -0.87 -14.80 6.17
CA THR A 107 -1.15 -15.63 5.00
C THR A 107 -2.22 -14.96 4.16
N ALA A 108 -1.90 -14.65 2.91
CA ALA A 108 -2.84 -14.19 1.90
C ALA A 108 -3.14 -15.32 0.90
N ARG A 109 -4.25 -15.18 0.16
CA ARG A 109 -4.58 -16.05 -0.96
C ARG A 109 -4.82 -15.22 -2.21
N SER A 110 -4.25 -15.68 -3.31
CA SER A 110 -4.50 -15.14 -4.65
C SER A 110 -4.57 -16.29 -5.64
N HIS A 111 -5.61 -16.33 -6.48
CA HIS A 111 -5.85 -17.39 -7.46
C HIS A 111 -5.69 -18.82 -6.90
N GLY A 112 -6.21 -19.07 -5.70
CA GLY A 112 -6.13 -20.37 -5.01
C GLY A 112 -4.79 -20.69 -4.35
N LYS A 113 -3.72 -19.92 -4.63
CA LYS A 113 -2.40 -20.10 -4.02
C LYS A 113 -2.28 -19.31 -2.71
N ARG A 114 -1.71 -19.95 -1.68
CA ARG A 114 -1.37 -19.30 -0.40
C ARG A 114 0.04 -18.75 -0.47
N PHE A 115 0.23 -17.53 0.03
CA PHE A 115 1.53 -16.90 0.15
C PHE A 115 1.59 -16.09 1.46
N GLN A 116 2.81 -15.81 1.92
CA GLN A 116 3.00 -14.94 3.08
C GLN A 116 3.25 -13.51 2.61
N VAL A 117 2.59 -12.56 3.28
CA VAL A 117 2.80 -11.13 3.12
C VAL A 117 3.39 -10.62 4.41
N SER A 118 4.52 -9.91 4.32
CA SER A 118 5.12 -9.23 5.48
C SER A 118 4.48 -7.86 5.71
N ILE A 119 4.58 -7.36 6.95
CA ILE A 119 4.21 -5.96 7.28
C ILE A 119 4.95 -5.00 6.35
N LYS A 120 6.24 -5.25 6.11
CA LYS A 120 7.10 -4.44 5.22
C LYS A 120 6.51 -4.33 3.81
N GLN A 121 6.14 -5.46 3.21
CA GLN A 121 5.54 -5.51 1.88
C GLN A 121 4.18 -4.80 1.84
N GLU A 122 3.36 -4.97 2.87
CA GLU A 122 2.04 -4.33 2.91
C GLU A 122 2.14 -2.80 3.07
N ILE A 123 3.04 -2.30 3.93
CA ILE A 123 3.29 -0.86 4.06
C ILE A 123 3.78 -0.29 2.74
N SER A 124 4.78 -0.92 2.13
CA SER A 124 5.32 -0.56 0.81
C SER A 124 4.21 -0.45 -0.25
N ARG A 125 3.33 -1.44 -0.33
CA ARG A 125 2.17 -1.46 -1.23
C ARG A 125 1.18 -0.32 -0.94
N LEU A 126 0.83 -0.10 0.33
CA LEU A 126 -0.10 0.95 0.74
C LEU A 126 0.45 2.34 0.46
N LEU A 127 1.74 2.57 0.70
CA LEU A 127 2.40 3.84 0.35
C LEU A 127 2.43 4.06 -1.16
N GLY A 128 2.72 3.02 -1.97
CA GLY A 128 2.64 3.13 -3.43
C GLY A 128 1.25 3.55 -3.92
N ASN A 129 0.19 2.97 -3.35
CA ASN A 129 -1.19 3.36 -3.65
C ASN A 129 -1.52 4.79 -3.19
N LEU A 130 -0.99 5.21 -2.03
CA LEU A 130 -1.21 6.54 -1.48
C LEU A 130 -0.49 7.61 -2.32
N ALA A 131 0.74 7.33 -2.76
CA ALA A 131 1.47 8.21 -3.67
C ALA A 131 0.71 8.37 -4.99
N TRP A 132 0.20 7.28 -5.57
CA TRP A 132 -0.64 7.35 -6.76
C TRP A 132 -1.87 8.23 -6.55
N ALA A 133 -2.58 8.09 -5.43
CA ALA A 133 -3.73 8.92 -5.11
C ALA A 133 -3.37 10.41 -5.01
N TYR A 134 -2.23 10.76 -4.38
CA TYR A 134 -1.74 12.14 -4.36
C TYR A 134 -1.34 12.67 -5.75
N MET A 135 -0.75 11.83 -6.61
CA MET A 135 -0.46 12.21 -8.00
C MET A 135 -1.73 12.55 -8.77
N GLN A 136 -2.83 11.80 -8.54
CA GLN A 136 -4.12 12.11 -9.16
C GLN A 136 -4.68 13.49 -8.74
N LYS A 137 -4.37 13.92 -7.51
CA LYS A 137 -4.69 15.28 -7.03
C LYS A 137 -3.67 16.35 -7.46
N SER A 138 -2.67 15.99 -8.26
CA SER A 138 -1.53 16.86 -8.60
C SER A 138 -0.75 17.39 -7.39
N ASN A 139 -0.89 16.76 -6.21
CA ASN A 139 -0.08 17.06 -5.04
C ASN A 139 1.25 16.30 -5.15
N PHE A 140 2.12 16.77 -6.05
CA PHE A 140 3.39 16.11 -6.35
C PHE A 140 4.37 16.17 -5.19
N MET A 141 4.27 17.18 -4.31
CA MET A 141 5.06 17.28 -3.09
C MET A 141 4.78 16.09 -2.16
N MET A 142 3.52 15.86 -1.80
CA MET A 142 3.14 14.73 -0.95
C MET A 142 3.38 13.39 -1.62
N ALA A 143 3.07 13.29 -2.91
CA ALA A 143 3.34 12.08 -3.68
C ALA A 143 4.83 11.72 -3.66
N GLY A 144 5.72 12.71 -3.80
CA GLY A 144 7.18 12.53 -3.76
C GLY A 144 7.66 11.98 -2.42
N VAL A 145 7.23 12.57 -1.31
CA VAL A 145 7.57 12.09 0.05
C VAL A 145 7.11 10.65 0.26
N VAL A 146 5.88 10.33 -0.12
CA VAL A 146 5.32 8.98 0.02
C VAL A 146 6.03 7.98 -0.90
N CYS A 147 6.37 8.37 -2.13
CA CYS A 147 7.15 7.56 -3.07
C CYS A 147 8.55 7.25 -2.55
N GLN A 148 9.26 8.27 -2.04
CA GLN A 148 10.57 8.11 -1.43
C GLN A 148 10.49 7.13 -0.26
N LYS A 149 9.48 7.29 0.59
CA LYS A 149 9.26 6.38 1.71
C LYS A 149 9.02 4.93 1.25
N ALA A 150 8.19 4.72 0.23
CA ALA A 150 7.96 3.39 -0.33
C ALA A 150 9.25 2.76 -0.88
N GLN A 151 10.07 3.58 -1.56
CA GLN A 151 11.36 3.17 -2.11
C GLN A 151 12.36 2.78 -1.01
N MET A 152 12.41 3.51 0.11
CA MET A 152 13.30 3.19 1.23
C MET A 152 12.95 1.87 1.93
N ILE A 153 11.65 1.56 2.01
CA ILE A 153 11.18 0.32 2.62
C ILE A 153 11.52 -0.84 1.70
N ASP A 154 11.00 -0.84 0.48
CA ASP A 154 11.06 -2.00 -0.42
C ASP A 154 11.38 -1.52 -1.84
N PRO A 155 12.68 -1.28 -2.12
CA PRO A 155 13.12 -0.66 -3.36
C PRO A 155 12.74 -1.51 -4.57
N ASP A 156 12.12 -0.89 -5.56
CA ASP A 156 11.93 -1.49 -6.88
C ASP A 156 11.97 -0.43 -7.99
N ALA A 157 12.15 -0.87 -9.23
CA ALA A 157 12.24 0.02 -10.39
C ALA A 157 10.95 0.81 -10.66
N ASN A 158 9.77 0.24 -10.39
CA ASN A 158 8.47 0.88 -10.61
C ASN A 158 8.23 2.01 -9.59
N LYS A 159 8.56 1.80 -8.32
CA LYS A 159 8.52 2.81 -7.27
C LYS A 159 9.54 3.92 -7.53
N ALA A 160 10.75 3.56 -7.99
CA ALA A 160 11.73 4.53 -8.43
C ALA A 160 11.21 5.39 -9.60
N CYS A 161 10.58 4.78 -10.62
CA CYS A 161 9.96 5.53 -11.71
C CYS A 161 8.85 6.48 -11.23
N ASN A 162 8.03 6.04 -10.26
CA ASN A 162 7.00 6.88 -9.66
C ASN A 162 7.61 8.08 -8.90
N LEU A 163 8.70 7.87 -8.16
CA LEU A 163 9.44 8.96 -7.49
C LEU A 163 10.04 9.94 -8.50
N VAL A 164 10.69 9.44 -9.56
CA VAL A 164 11.23 10.26 -10.65
C VAL A 164 10.14 11.13 -11.26
N PHE A 165 8.97 10.56 -11.54
CA PHE A 165 7.85 11.32 -12.08
C PHE A 165 7.45 12.49 -11.15
N CYS A 166 7.36 12.25 -9.84
CA CYS A 166 7.11 13.32 -8.88
C CYS A 166 8.20 14.39 -8.88
N LEU A 167 9.47 14.01 -8.91
CA LEU A 167 10.61 14.94 -8.92
C LEU A 167 10.61 15.82 -10.18
N ILE A 168 10.31 15.25 -11.35
CA ILE A 168 10.18 16.01 -12.62
C ILE A 168 9.08 17.06 -12.49
N LYS A 169 7.92 16.72 -11.91
CA LYS A 169 6.82 17.66 -11.69
C LYS A 169 7.14 18.73 -10.63
N GLN A 170 8.11 18.49 -9.77
CA GLN A 170 8.66 19.45 -8.80
C GLN A 170 9.86 20.24 -9.34
N ALA A 171 10.23 20.07 -10.61
CA ALA A 171 11.45 20.65 -11.21
C ALA A 171 12.79 20.23 -10.57
N ARG A 172 12.82 19.12 -9.82
CA ARG A 172 14.02 18.55 -9.20
C ARG A 172 14.72 17.60 -10.16
N TYR A 173 15.24 18.14 -11.26
CA TYR A 173 15.71 17.37 -12.41
C TYR A 173 16.97 16.55 -12.16
N GLU A 174 17.91 17.07 -11.36
CA GLU A 174 19.19 16.39 -11.07
C GLU A 174 18.97 15.09 -10.29
N GLU A 175 18.14 15.15 -9.25
CA GLU A 175 17.77 13.97 -8.46
C GLU A 175 16.99 12.95 -9.29
N ALA A 176 16.04 13.43 -10.11
CA ALA A 176 15.30 12.57 -11.03
C ALA A 176 16.26 11.83 -11.98
N PHE A 177 17.26 12.53 -12.51
CA PHE A 177 18.24 11.96 -13.42
C PHE A 177 19.14 10.90 -12.76
N SER A 178 19.62 11.17 -11.54
CA SER A 178 20.40 10.21 -10.76
C SER A 178 19.64 8.89 -10.55
N ILE A 179 18.37 8.96 -10.14
CA ILE A 179 17.54 7.77 -9.89
C ILE A 179 17.25 7.02 -11.20
N MET A 180 17.02 7.74 -12.31
CA MET A 180 16.83 7.10 -13.62
C MET A 180 18.07 6.33 -14.08
N GLN A 181 19.28 6.84 -13.80
CA GLN A 181 20.51 6.10 -14.09
C GLN A 181 20.61 4.81 -13.28
N ASP A 182 20.24 4.83 -12.00
CA ASP A 182 20.26 3.62 -11.17
C ASP A 182 19.34 2.52 -11.71
N VAL A 183 18.15 2.89 -12.20
CA VAL A 183 17.23 1.95 -12.87
C VAL A 183 17.84 1.41 -14.17
N LEU A 184 18.41 2.27 -15.02
CA LEU A 184 19.03 1.84 -16.28
C LEU A 184 20.24 0.92 -16.09
N GLN A 185 21.02 1.15 -15.03
CA GLN A 185 22.18 0.33 -14.68
C GLN A 185 21.79 -0.98 -13.97
N GLY A 186 20.51 -1.26 -13.80
CA GLY A 186 20.04 -2.49 -13.18
C GLY A 186 20.29 -2.57 -11.68
N ARG A 187 20.54 -1.43 -11.00
CA ARG A 187 20.87 -1.41 -9.57
C ARG A 187 19.67 -1.70 -8.66
N LEU A 188 18.46 -1.60 -9.21
CA LEU A 188 17.22 -1.84 -8.49
C LEU A 188 16.51 -3.14 -8.92
N PRO A 189 15.88 -3.87 -7.99
CA PRO A 189 15.04 -5.01 -8.33
C PRO A 189 13.94 -4.63 -9.34
N GLY A 190 13.71 -5.49 -10.34
CA GLY A 190 12.71 -5.24 -11.39
C GLY A 190 13.16 -4.28 -12.50
N SER A 191 14.41 -3.81 -12.48
CA SER A 191 14.98 -2.97 -13.55
C SER A 191 15.12 -3.70 -14.88
N ASP A 192 15.20 -5.04 -14.86
CA ASP A 192 15.29 -5.86 -16.07
C ASP A 192 13.95 -6.02 -16.79
N GLU A 193 12.85 -5.67 -16.13
CA GLU A 193 11.53 -5.74 -16.72
C GLU A 193 11.39 -4.72 -17.85
N CYS A 194 10.93 -5.20 -19.01
CA CYS A 194 10.72 -4.37 -20.20
C CYS A 194 9.84 -3.14 -19.92
N LYS A 195 8.83 -3.29 -19.03
CA LYS A 195 7.94 -2.21 -18.62
C LYS A 195 8.69 -1.11 -17.86
N SER A 196 9.51 -1.47 -16.87
CA SER A 196 10.31 -0.53 -16.07
C SER A 196 11.30 0.25 -16.94
N ARG A 197 11.98 -0.45 -17.86
CA ARG A 197 12.93 0.18 -18.80
C ARG A 197 12.22 1.15 -19.75
N LYS A 198 11.11 0.74 -20.35
CA LYS A 198 10.31 1.60 -21.24
C LYS A 198 9.83 2.84 -20.50
N ARG A 199 9.31 2.67 -19.27
CA ARG A 199 8.84 3.78 -18.44
C ARG A 199 9.96 4.76 -18.11
N THR A 200 11.14 4.24 -17.78
CA THR A 200 12.33 5.07 -17.50
C THR A 200 12.75 5.85 -18.75
N GLN A 201 12.74 5.22 -19.93
CA GLN A 201 13.05 5.90 -21.19
C GLN A 201 12.06 7.02 -21.53
N GLU A 202 10.76 6.81 -21.31
CA GLU A 202 9.74 7.84 -21.47
C GLU A 202 10.01 9.04 -20.55
N LEU A 203 10.33 8.79 -19.26
CA LEU A 203 10.64 9.85 -18.30
C LEU A 203 11.93 10.60 -18.66
N ILE A 204 12.93 9.92 -19.22
CA ILE A 204 14.14 10.58 -19.74
C ILE A 204 13.82 11.50 -20.91
N MET A 205 12.94 11.08 -21.82
CA MET A 205 12.52 11.92 -22.95
C MET A 205 11.75 13.15 -22.45
N GLU A 206 10.83 12.99 -21.50
CA GLU A 206 10.14 14.11 -20.85
C GLU A 206 11.14 15.04 -20.18
N LEU A 207 12.09 14.51 -19.40
CA LEU A 207 13.14 15.30 -18.75
C LEU A 207 13.95 16.11 -19.79
N LYS A 208 14.41 15.47 -20.87
CA LYS A 208 15.20 16.13 -21.93
C LYS A 208 14.43 17.19 -22.70
N SER A 209 13.10 17.07 -22.81
CA SER A 209 12.27 18.11 -23.44
C SER A 209 12.07 19.35 -22.58
N ILE A 210 12.24 19.22 -21.26
CA ILE A 210 12.01 20.29 -20.29
C ILE A 210 13.33 20.89 -19.80
N TRP A 211 14.37 20.07 -19.68
CA TRP A 211 15.66 20.43 -19.12
C TRP A 211 16.72 20.59 -20.21
N HIS A 212 17.22 21.82 -20.35
CA HIS A 212 18.39 22.15 -21.16
C HIS A 212 19.56 22.51 -20.22
N PRO A 213 20.73 21.82 -20.32
CA PRO A 213 21.89 22.08 -19.45
C PRO A 213 22.51 23.49 -19.54
N SER A 214 21.95 24.40 -20.34
CA SER A 214 22.52 25.69 -20.71
C SER A 214 21.72 26.93 -20.23
N LEU A 215 20.76 26.77 -19.33
CA LEU A 215 20.09 27.89 -18.66
C LEU A 215 20.60 28.03 -17.21
N PRO A 216 21.01 29.23 -16.76
CA PRO A 216 21.39 29.46 -15.37
C PRO A 216 20.26 29.04 -14.43
N LEU A 217 20.60 28.24 -13.42
CA LEU A 217 19.74 27.93 -12.29
C LEU A 217 19.17 29.23 -11.72
N MET A 218 17.87 29.42 -11.87
CA MET A 218 17.14 30.40 -11.09
C MET A 218 17.22 29.89 -9.65
N GLU A 219 18.07 30.52 -8.83
CA GLU A 219 18.13 30.28 -7.40
C GLU A 219 16.71 30.46 -6.85
N SER A 220 16.09 29.35 -6.45
CA SER A 220 14.86 29.39 -5.67
C SER A 220 15.24 30.04 -4.35
N SER A 221 14.82 31.29 -4.17
CA SER A 221 14.90 32.00 -2.91
C SER A 221 14.35 31.13 -1.79
N ASP A 222 15.17 30.95 -0.76
CA ASP A 222 14.83 30.33 0.51
C ASP A 222 13.60 31.01 1.14
N ASP A 223 12.41 30.49 0.83
CA ASP A 223 11.17 30.73 1.57
C ASP A 223 10.47 29.37 1.76
N HIS A 224 11.21 28.40 2.33
CA HIS A 224 10.71 27.06 2.61
C HIS A 224 9.91 26.93 3.91
N ASP A 225 9.72 28.01 4.67
CA ASP A 225 9.16 27.95 6.03
C ASP A 225 7.65 28.27 6.15
N HIS A 226 6.96 28.66 5.07
CA HIS A 226 5.57 29.13 5.17
C HIS A 226 4.50 28.37 4.36
N ILE A 227 4.84 27.29 3.66
CA ILE A 227 3.87 26.41 2.96
C ILE A 227 3.90 24.98 3.55
N VAL A 228 4.02 24.87 4.87
CA VAL A 228 4.01 23.59 5.63
C VAL A 228 2.65 23.30 6.28
N LEU A 229 1.71 24.27 6.24
CA LEU A 229 0.51 24.27 7.10
C LEU A 229 -0.70 23.45 6.63
N ASP A 230 -0.51 22.36 5.87
CA ASP A 230 -1.58 21.34 5.71
C ASP A 230 -1.04 19.90 5.62
N LEU A 231 0.20 19.72 6.09
CA LEU A 231 0.77 18.39 6.23
C LEU A 231 0.19 17.75 7.50
N ASP A 232 -0.33 16.54 7.35
CA ASP A 232 -0.71 15.65 8.45
C ASP A 232 0.59 15.27 9.21
N GLU A 233 1.13 16.22 10.00
CA GLU A 233 2.42 16.14 10.68
C GLU A 233 2.50 14.90 11.56
N ASP A 234 1.38 14.53 12.18
CA ASP A 234 1.25 13.30 12.96
C ASP A 234 1.54 12.04 12.13
N PHE A 235 1.10 12.03 10.86
CA PHE A 235 1.38 10.94 9.94
C PHE A 235 2.85 10.93 9.51
N LEU A 236 3.44 12.09 9.20
CA LEU A 236 4.86 12.19 8.81
C LEU A 236 5.79 11.83 9.98
N LYS A 237 5.51 12.31 11.19
CA LYS A 237 6.23 11.97 12.41
C LYS A 237 6.10 10.49 12.74
N GLY A 238 4.91 9.91 12.56
CA GLY A 238 4.70 8.47 12.66
C GLY A 238 5.51 7.67 11.64
N LEU A 239 5.69 8.19 10.43
CA LEU A 239 6.56 7.59 9.42
C LEU A 239 8.04 7.69 9.80
N GLU A 240 8.48 8.84 10.29
CA GLU A 240 9.88 9.14 10.62
C GLU A 240 10.35 8.35 11.86
N GLN A 241 9.55 8.30 12.91
CA GLN A 241 9.84 7.53 14.13
C GLN A 241 10.09 6.04 13.82
N LEU A 242 9.32 5.48 12.90
CA LEU A 242 9.50 4.10 12.43
C LEU A 242 10.77 3.92 11.58
N MET A 243 11.30 4.94 10.91
CA MET A 243 12.60 4.83 10.22
C MET A 243 13.74 4.70 11.22
N ASN A 244 13.62 5.44 12.31
CA ASN A 244 14.62 5.43 13.38
C ASN A 244 14.61 4.09 14.12
N GLU A 245 13.44 3.47 14.29
CA GLU A 245 13.32 2.11 14.85
C GLU A 245 13.76 1.00 13.87
N TRP A 246 13.60 1.21 12.55
CA TRP A 246 13.93 0.22 11.50
C TRP A 246 15.25 0.53 10.77
N GLY A 247 16.15 1.29 11.41
CA GLY A 247 17.55 1.45 10.99
C GLY A 247 18.26 0.10 10.79
N PRO A 248 19.45 0.08 10.13
CA PRO A 248 20.00 -1.09 9.45
C PRO A 248 19.99 -2.30 10.37
N LEU A 249 19.14 -3.29 10.02
CA LEU A 249 18.90 -4.57 10.69
C LEU A 249 19.97 -4.96 11.71
N ARG A 250 19.89 -4.38 12.91
CA ARG A 250 20.44 -4.99 14.11
C ARG A 250 19.26 -5.67 14.78
N SER A 251 19.40 -6.98 14.91
CA SER A 251 18.52 -7.89 15.62
C SER A 251 18.12 -7.34 16.99
N LYS A 252 17.05 -6.56 17.05
CA LYS A 252 16.35 -6.25 18.29
C LYS A 252 14.87 -6.51 18.09
N ARG A 253 14.35 -7.42 18.92
CA ARG A 253 12.95 -7.78 19.00
C ARG A 253 12.13 -6.52 19.25
N LEU A 254 10.91 -6.51 18.72
CA LEU A 254 9.93 -5.44 18.91
C LEU A 254 9.81 -5.10 20.42
N PRO A 255 9.73 -3.81 20.80
CA PRO A 255 9.68 -3.35 22.20
C PRO A 255 8.40 -3.72 22.96
N ILE A 256 7.58 -4.64 22.44
CA ILE A 256 6.44 -5.24 23.14
C ILE A 256 6.87 -6.35 24.11
N PHE A 257 8.15 -6.77 24.10
CA PHE A 257 8.64 -7.90 24.89
C PHE A 257 9.63 -7.56 26.01
N GLU A 258 9.81 -6.29 26.40
CA GLU A 258 10.70 -5.93 27.51
C GLU A 258 10.03 -5.93 28.90
N GLU A 259 8.72 -6.19 29.01
CA GLU A 259 8.00 -6.21 30.30
C GLU A 259 7.61 -7.59 30.84
N ILE A 260 8.21 -8.68 30.35
CA ILE A 260 8.07 -9.99 30.99
C ILE A 260 9.44 -10.66 31.14
N SER A 261 10.10 -10.37 32.27
CA SER A 261 11.22 -11.16 32.78
C SER A 261 10.75 -12.00 34.00
N PRO A 262 11.52 -13.00 34.47
CA PRO A 262 11.28 -14.41 34.19
C PRO A 262 10.85 -15.19 35.43
N PHE A 263 9.90 -16.12 35.27
CA PHE A 263 9.74 -17.21 36.22
C PHE A 263 10.94 -18.15 36.07
N ARG A 264 11.77 -18.19 37.12
CA ARG A 264 12.84 -19.17 37.32
C ARG A 264 12.24 -20.58 37.24
N ILE A 265 12.64 -21.36 36.25
CA ILE A 265 12.59 -22.82 36.33
C ILE A 265 14.02 -23.25 36.64
N SER A 266 14.22 -23.72 37.87
CA SER A 266 15.46 -24.35 38.33
C SER A 266 15.79 -25.59 37.48
N PRO A 267 17.06 -25.85 37.15
CA PRO A 267 17.43 -27.09 36.49
C PRO A 267 17.32 -28.26 37.47
N PHE A 268 16.62 -29.31 37.05
CA PHE A 268 16.68 -30.64 37.67
C PHE A 268 18.15 -31.06 37.78
N ARG A 269 18.62 -31.28 39.01
CA ARG A 269 19.82 -32.07 39.29
C ARG A 269 19.40 -33.54 39.24
N ASN A 270 20.00 -34.28 38.32
CA ASN A 270 20.12 -35.73 38.46
C ASN A 270 21.54 -36.04 38.92
N ASP A 271 21.61 -37.12 39.69
CA ASP A 271 22.77 -37.87 40.15
C ASP A 271 23.35 -37.45 41.50
N GLU A 272 23.01 -38.23 42.52
CA GLU A 272 24.00 -38.94 43.34
C GLU A 272 23.35 -40.15 44.03
N LEU A 273 23.69 -41.35 43.54
CA LEU A 273 23.70 -42.59 44.30
C LEU A 273 25.01 -42.61 45.09
N VAL A 274 24.94 -42.51 46.41
CA VAL A 274 25.94 -43.08 47.34
C VAL A 274 25.19 -43.63 48.56
N CYS A 275 25.29 -44.96 48.71
CA CYS A 275 24.91 -45.82 49.84
C CYS A 275 23.44 -45.91 50.26
#